data_AF-A0A2H6HG00-F1
#
_entry.id   AF-A0A2H6HG00-F1
#
_cell.length_a   1.000
_cell.length_b   1.000
_cell.length_c   1.000
_cell.angle_alpha   90.00
_cell.angle_beta   90.00
_cell.angle_gamma   90.00
#
_symmetry.space_group_name_H-M   'P 1'
#
loop_
_entity.id
_entity.type
_entity.pdbx_description
1 polymer ?
#
loop_
_entity_poly.entity_id
_entity_poly.type
_entity_poly.pdbx_seq_one_letter_code
_entity_poly.pdbx_strand_id
1 'polypeptide(L)'
;MLDLIGVQETALSTSTVATVDGRTAVRVVEGRGLDVAIAEAVLEAGSFGDLATRSVQRHTDAGSMVATVLVEDGEGRRAVGSEVGDPASVYAVGRAALRAGEAATDLRG
;
A
#
# COMPACT_ATOMS: atom_id res chain seq x y z
N MET A 1 13.27 10.96 0.74
CA MET A 1 12.15 11.06 1.69
C MET A 1 10.91 11.41 0.89
N LEU A 2 10.18 10.40 0.41
CA LEU A 2 8.89 10.57 -0.24
C LEU A 2 7.84 10.70 0.87
N ASP A 3 7.39 11.91 1.15
CA ASP A 3 6.17 12.08 1.96
C ASP A 3 4.97 11.64 1.11
N LEU A 4 3.97 11.01 1.74
CA LEU A 4 2.69 10.63 1.11
C LEU A 4 1.82 11.88 0.82
N ILE A 5 2.38 12.84 0.10
CA ILE A 5 1.71 14.05 -0.33
C ILE A 5 0.63 13.63 -1.33
N GLY A 6 -0.62 13.91 -0.99
CA GLY A 6 -1.75 13.68 -1.89
C GLY A 6 -2.52 12.38 -1.66
N VAL A 7 -2.28 11.64 -0.56
CA VAL A 7 -3.19 10.55 -0.16
C VAL A 7 -4.42 11.11 0.56
N GLN A 8 -5.60 10.99 -0.04
CA GLN A 8 -6.88 11.40 0.58
C GLN A 8 -7.85 10.22 0.67
N GLU A 9 -8.46 10.02 1.83
CA GLU A 9 -9.43 8.95 2.09
C GLU A 9 -10.85 9.53 2.20
N THR A 10 -11.81 8.96 1.47
CA THR A 10 -13.24 9.24 1.63
C THR A 10 -14.01 7.94 1.83
N ALA A 11 -14.66 7.80 2.98
CA ALA A 11 -15.55 6.69 3.29
C ALA A 11 -16.96 6.98 2.74
N LEU A 12 -17.45 6.14 1.85
CA LEU A 12 -18.83 6.10 1.38
C LEU A 12 -19.51 4.87 1.99
N SER A 13 -20.84 4.93 2.16
CA SER A 13 -21.68 3.89 2.81
C SER A 13 -21.36 2.44 2.39
N THR A 14 -20.87 2.23 1.15
CA THR A 14 -20.50 0.92 0.60
C THR A 14 -19.19 0.92 -0.19
N SER A 15 -18.33 1.93 -0.04
CA SER A 15 -17.08 2.04 -0.80
C SER A 15 -16.05 2.88 -0.04
N THR A 16 -14.77 2.57 -0.21
CA THR A 16 -13.68 3.46 0.24
C THR A 16 -12.92 3.94 -0.98
N VAL A 17 -12.69 5.24 -1.06
CA VAL A 17 -11.93 5.87 -2.14
C VAL A 17 -10.64 6.44 -1.55
N ALA A 18 -9.51 6.07 -2.13
CA ALA A 18 -8.20 6.64 -1.84
C ALA A 18 -7.67 7.33 -3.10
N THR A 19 -7.48 8.64 -3.06
CA THR A 19 -6.74 9.34 -4.12
C THR A 19 -5.26 9.35 -3.73
N VAL A 20 -4.35 8.98 -4.64
CA VAL A 20 -2.90 9.01 -4.48
C VAL A 20 -2.32 9.80 -5.65
N ASP A 21 -1.70 10.96 -5.38
CA ASP A 21 -1.10 11.83 -6.40
C ASP A 21 -2.00 12.08 -7.64
N GLY A 22 -3.29 12.36 -7.39
CA GLY A 22 -4.29 12.61 -8.44
C GLY A 22 -4.88 11.37 -9.12
N ARG A 23 -4.37 10.17 -8.83
CA ARG A 23 -4.98 8.90 -9.26
C ARG A 23 -5.95 8.39 -8.20
N THR A 24 -7.14 7.98 -8.61
CA THR A 24 -8.17 7.47 -7.68
C THR A 24 -8.14 5.95 -7.63
N ALA A 25 -7.72 5.38 -6.50
CA ALA A 25 -7.94 3.98 -6.14
C ALA A 25 -9.32 3.84 -5.47
N VAL A 26 -10.17 2.95 -6.00
CA VAL A 26 -11.55 2.77 -5.52
C VAL A 26 -11.75 1.33 -5.07
N ARG A 27 -12.31 1.14 -3.87
CA ARG A 27 -12.88 -0.14 -3.44
C ARG A 27 -14.39 -0.08 -3.45
N VAL A 28 -15.00 -0.94 -4.26
CA VAL A 28 -16.40 -1.38 -4.08
C VAL A 28 -16.38 -2.49 -3.02
N VAL A 29 -17.30 -2.48 -2.06
CA VAL A 29 -17.32 -3.40 -0.90
C VAL A 29 -17.38 -4.87 -1.34
N GLU A 30 -16.20 -5.46 -1.50
CA GLU A 30 -15.87 -6.88 -1.33
C GLU A 30 -14.39 -7.02 -0.91
N GLY A 31 -14.03 -6.35 0.19
CA GLY A 31 -13.00 -6.74 1.18
C GLY A 31 -11.55 -7.10 0.81
N ARG A 32 -11.20 -7.40 -0.44
CA ARG A 32 -9.89 -7.94 -0.84
C ARG A 32 -9.45 -7.20 -2.11
N GLY A 33 -8.56 -6.21 -1.98
CA GLY A 33 -8.02 -5.52 -3.15
C GLY A 33 -7.88 -4.01 -3.02
N LEU A 34 -8.46 -3.37 -1.99
CA LEU A 34 -8.21 -1.93 -1.76
C LEU A 34 -6.77 -1.68 -1.34
N ASP A 35 -6.31 -2.51 -0.41
CA ASP A 35 -4.94 -2.51 0.10
C ASP A 35 -3.93 -2.77 -1.02
N VAL A 36 -4.23 -3.71 -1.92
CA VAL A 36 -3.43 -3.94 -3.14
C VAL A 36 -3.48 -2.71 -4.05
N ALA A 37 -4.66 -2.17 -4.36
CA ALA A 37 -4.81 -1.01 -5.24
C ALA A 37 -4.12 0.26 -4.70
N ILE A 38 -4.16 0.49 -3.38
CA ILE A 38 -3.41 1.58 -2.72
C ILE A 38 -1.91 1.34 -2.86
N ALA A 39 -1.45 0.12 -2.55
CA ALA A 39 -0.04 -0.21 -2.64
C ALA A 39 0.48 -0.05 -4.07
N GLU A 40 -0.25 -0.52 -5.08
CA GLU A 40 0.07 -0.33 -6.49
C GLU A 40 0.09 1.16 -6.89
N ALA A 41 -0.92 1.94 -6.51
CA ALA A 41 -0.97 3.37 -6.83
C ALA A 41 0.20 4.15 -6.20
N VAL A 42 0.59 3.78 -4.98
CA VAL A 42 1.73 4.38 -4.28
C VAL A 42 3.06 3.96 -4.92
N LEU A 43 3.21 2.68 -5.30
CA LEU A 43 4.40 2.21 -6.00
C LEU A 43 4.54 2.89 -7.36
N GLU A 44 3.46 3.02 -8.13
CA GLU A 44 3.47 3.73 -9.41
C GLU A 44 3.87 5.21 -9.24
N ALA A 45 3.30 5.91 -8.26
CA ALA A 45 3.66 7.29 -7.93
C ALA A 45 5.13 7.41 -7.48
N GLY A 46 5.65 6.40 -6.77
CA GLY A 46 7.04 6.28 -6.36
C GLY A 46 8.01 5.85 -7.47
N SER A 47 7.55 5.70 -8.72
CA SER A 47 8.35 5.17 -9.84
C SER A 47 8.82 3.72 -9.67
N PHE A 48 8.04 2.91 -8.95
CA PHE A 48 8.24 1.47 -8.71
C PHE A 48 7.24 0.58 -9.49
N GLY A 49 6.66 1.09 -10.57
CA GLY A 49 5.52 0.46 -11.28
C GLY A 49 5.76 -0.93 -11.86
N ASP A 50 7.01 -1.39 -11.96
CA ASP A 50 7.37 -2.72 -12.50
C ASP A 50 7.29 -3.84 -11.45
N LEU A 51 6.79 -3.55 -10.24
CA LEU A 51 6.74 -4.49 -9.11
C LEU A 51 5.38 -5.17 -8.99
N ALA A 52 5.36 -6.50 -8.90
CA ALA A 52 4.17 -7.27 -8.57
C ALA A 52 3.88 -7.15 -7.06
N THR A 53 2.63 -6.85 -6.69
CA THR A 53 2.28 -6.48 -5.32
C THR A 53 1.34 -7.48 -4.66
N ARG A 54 1.59 -7.77 -3.38
CA ARG A 54 0.66 -8.49 -2.49
C ARG A 54 0.59 -7.78 -1.15
N SER A 55 -0.60 -7.70 -0.57
CA SER A 55 -0.81 -7.10 0.76
C SER A 55 -1.46 -8.09 1.72
N VAL A 56 -1.07 -7.98 3.00
CA VAL A 56 -1.66 -8.72 4.11
C VAL A 56 -1.91 -7.73 5.24
N GLN A 57 -3.13 -7.74 5.77
CA GLN A 57 -3.52 -6.93 6.93
C GLN A 57 -3.76 -7.85 8.12
N ARG A 58 -3.11 -7.57 9.25
CA ARG A 58 -3.33 -8.28 10.52
C ARG A 58 -3.85 -7.32 11.58
N HIS A 59 -5.02 -7.59 12.13
CA HIS A 59 -5.53 -6.88 13.29
C HIS A 59 -4.86 -7.42 14.56
N THR A 60 -4.52 -6.51 15.47
CA THR A 60 -3.87 -6.79 16.76
C THR A 60 -4.90 -6.71 17.88
N ASP A 61 -4.63 -7.40 18.99
CA ASP A 61 -5.51 -7.38 20.17
C ASP A 61 -5.58 -5.99 20.82
N ALA A 62 -4.61 -5.12 20.54
CA ALA A 62 -4.57 -3.73 20.99
C ALA A 62 -5.48 -2.79 20.18
N GLY A 63 -6.21 -3.31 19.18
CA GLY A 63 -7.09 -2.51 18.32
C GLY A 63 -6.39 -1.81 17.15
N SER A 64 -5.09 -2.01 16.98
CA SER A 64 -4.34 -1.54 15.80
C SER A 64 -4.31 -2.58 14.66
N MET A 65 -3.95 -2.15 13.46
CA MET A 65 -3.71 -3.00 12.29
C MET A 65 -2.25 -2.90 11.84
N VAL A 66 -1.67 -4.04 11.49
CA VAL A 66 -0.37 -4.13 10.80
C VAL A 66 -0.65 -4.38 9.33
N ALA A 67 -0.29 -3.41 8.48
CA ALA A 67 -0.27 -3.57 7.04
C ALA A 67 1.11 -4.09 6.62
N THR A 68 1.15 -5.17 5.85
CA THR A 68 2.38 -5.71 5.26
C THR A 68 2.21 -5.79 3.76
N VAL A 69 3.14 -5.20 3.02
CA VAL A 69 3.18 -5.21 1.55
C VAL A 69 4.44 -5.97 1.13
N LEU A 70 4.23 -6.99 0.32
CA LEU A 70 5.26 -7.73 -0.38
C LEU A 70 5.30 -7.25 -1.83
N VAL A 71 6.49 -6.91 -2.31
CA VAL A 71 6.74 -6.63 -3.72
C VAL A 71 7.72 -7.64 -4.30
N GLU A 72 7.53 -7.98 -5.57
CA GLU A 72 8.42 -8.86 -6.33
C GLU A 72 8.78 -8.19 -7.66
N ASP A 73 10.06 -8.20 -8.03
CA ASP A 73 10.51 -7.70 -9.33
C ASP A 73 10.50 -8.78 -10.44
N GLY A 74 10.77 -8.37 -11.68
CA GLY A 74 10.83 -9.27 -12.83
C GLY A 74 11.93 -10.35 -12.77
N GLU A 75 12.87 -10.25 -11.83
CA GLU A 75 13.91 -11.25 -11.58
C GLU A 75 13.54 -12.19 -10.41
N GLY A 76 12.36 -12.02 -9.82
CA GLY A 76 11.88 -12.82 -8.69
C GLY A 76 12.46 -12.41 -7.33
N ARG A 77 13.17 -11.28 -7.25
CA ARG A 77 13.63 -10.73 -5.97
C ARG A 77 12.45 -10.12 -5.23
N ARG A 78 12.44 -10.34 -3.91
CA ARG A 78 11.32 -9.95 -3.04
C ARG A 78 11.78 -8.97 -1.98
N ALA A 79 10.95 -7.97 -1.74
CA ALA A 79 11.11 -7.05 -0.62
C ALA A 79 9.78 -6.88 0.12
N VAL A 80 9.88 -6.56 1.41
CA VAL A 80 8.72 -6.43 2.29
C VAL A 80 8.81 -5.11 3.02
N GLY A 81 7.70 -4.39 3.05
CA GLY A 81 7.48 -3.25 3.94
C GLY A 81 6.30 -3.51 4.86
N SER A 82 6.42 -3.12 6.12
CA SER A 82 5.36 -3.23 7.11
C SER A 82 5.13 -1.90 7.80
N GLU A 83 3.88 -1.61 8.15
CA GLU A 83 3.52 -0.44 8.95
C GLU A 83 2.34 -0.70 9.88
N VAL A 84 2.35 -0.05 11.04
CA VAL A 84 1.24 -0.06 12.00
C VAL A 84 0.36 1.18 11.80
N GLY A 85 -0.95 1.00 11.84
CA GLY A 85 -1.91 2.10 11.84
C GLY A 85 -3.26 1.68 12.43
N ASP A 86 -4.23 2.59 12.32
CA ASP A 86 -5.60 2.32 12.73
C ASP A 86 -6.25 1.22 11.87
N PRO A 87 -7.28 0.53 12.37
CA PRO A 87 -8.09 -0.36 11.56
C PRO A 87 -8.59 0.36 10.30
N ALA A 88 -8.39 -0.25 9.14
CA ALA A 88 -8.65 0.30 7.82
C ALA A 88 -7.75 1.47 7.35
N SER A 89 -6.64 1.79 8.03
CA SER A 89 -5.75 2.88 7.62
C SER A 89 -5.13 2.68 6.22
N VAL A 90 -5.57 3.50 5.26
CA VAL A 90 -4.98 3.62 3.91
C VAL A 90 -3.53 4.11 3.98
N TYR A 91 -3.25 5.01 4.92
CA TYR A 91 -1.92 5.58 5.12
C TYR A 91 -0.89 4.55 5.58
N ALA A 92 -1.28 3.61 6.45
CA ALA A 92 -0.41 2.50 6.85
C ALA A 92 -0.05 1.61 5.65
N VAL A 93 -1.03 1.30 4.80
CA VAL A 93 -0.78 0.52 3.57
C VAL A 93 0.18 1.26 2.63
N GLY A 94 -0.03 2.56 2.40
CA GLY A 94 0.85 3.36 1.54
C GLY A 94 2.29 3.42 2.04
N ARG A 95 2.51 3.60 3.35
CA ARG A 95 3.86 3.58 3.93
C ARG A 95 4.52 2.21 3.85
N ALA A 96 3.75 1.14 4.07
CA ALA A 96 4.24 -0.22 3.88
C ALA A 96 4.67 -0.45 2.43
N ALA A 97 3.91 0.03 1.45
CA ALA A 97 4.25 -0.06 0.03
C ALA A 97 5.53 0.72 -0.33
N LEU A 98 5.68 1.97 0.13
CA LEU A 98 6.90 2.75 -0.09
C LEU A 98 8.14 2.04 0.44
N ARG A 99 8.09 1.54 1.68
CA ARG A 99 9.22 0.79 2.27
C ARG A 99 9.54 -0.48 1.49
N ALA A 100 8.52 -1.18 1.00
CA ALA A 100 8.70 -2.35 0.15
C ALA A 100 9.40 -1.98 -1.17
N GLY A 101 8.98 -0.89 -1.81
CA GLY A 101 9.58 -0.36 -3.04
C GLY A 101 11.04 0.07 -2.85
N GLU A 102 11.34 0.85 -1.81
CA GLU A 102 12.70 1.27 -1.46
C GLU A 102 13.63 0.07 -1.22
N ALA A 103 13.19 -0.88 -0.39
CA ALA A 103 13.94 -2.10 -0.14
C ALA A 103 14.13 -2.96 -1.39
N ALA A 104 13.15 -2.98 -2.31
CA ALA A 104 13.30 -3.67 -3.59
C ALA A 104 14.38 -3.02 -4.47
N THR A 105 14.46 -1.69 -4.50
CA THR A 105 15.50 -0.97 -5.24
C THR A 105 16.89 -1.21 -4.67
N ASP A 106 17.03 -1.26 -3.35
CA ASP A 106 18.31 -1.57 -2.69
C ASP A 106 18.81 -2.98 -3.06
N LEU A 107 17.91 -3.93 -3.32
CA LEU A 107 18.28 -5.28 -3.81
C LEU A 107 18.72 -5.30 -5.29
N ARG A 108 18.53 -4.19 -6.03
CA ARG A 108 18.96 -4.05 -7.43
C ARG A 108 20.32 -3.39 -7.60
N GLY A 109 20.79 -2.65 -6.59
CA GLY A 109 22.11 -1.98 -6.56
C GLY A 109 23.24 -2.92 -6.19
#